data_AF-A0A3C1LJM2-F1
#
_entry.id   AF-A0A3C1LJM2-F1
#
_cell.length_a   1.000
_cell.length_b   1.000
_cell.length_c   1.000
_cell.angle_alpha   90.00
_cell.angle_beta   90.00
_cell.angle_gamma   90.00
#
_symmetry.space_group_name_H-M   'P 1'
#
loop_
_entity.id
_entity.type
_entity.pdbx_description
1 polymer ?
#
loop_
_entity_poly.entity_id
_entity_poly.type
_entity_poly.pdbx_seq_one_letter_code
_entity_poly.pdbx_strand_id
1 'polypeptide(L)'
;MLMELEQISLQEQFEQIIITDDKLEIRDFLNHQNISDVAQLINDNPDYEASIIANMSIHRAASVFKILDVTQQKDIVKALPSFKTAELLNELPADDRTDFL
;
A
#
# COMPACT_ATOMS: atom_id res chain seq x y z
N MET A 1 -18.63 -5.08 33.74
CA MET A 1 -17.48 -4.42 33.08
C MET A 1 -17.33 -5.08 31.73
N LEU A 2 -17.92 -4.48 30.70
CA LEU A 2 -17.60 -4.80 29.32
C LEU A 2 -16.28 -4.09 29.07
N MET A 3 -15.22 -4.86 28.82
CA MET A 3 -13.93 -4.33 28.39
C MET A 3 -14.21 -3.50 27.14
N GLU A 4 -14.06 -2.18 27.25
CA GLU A 4 -13.82 -1.34 26.08
C GLU A 4 -12.57 -1.93 25.44
N LEU A 5 -12.75 -2.70 24.37
CA LEU A 5 -11.66 -3.10 23.51
C LEU A 5 -11.06 -1.79 23.03
N GLU A 6 -9.90 -1.41 23.55
CA GLU A 6 -9.09 -0.36 22.96
C GLU A 6 -8.85 -0.81 21.51
N GLN A 7 -9.63 -0.24 20.59
CA GLN A 7 -9.36 -0.38 19.17
C GLN A 7 -8.05 0.36 18.94
N ILE A 8 -6.96 -0.40 18.92
CA ILE A 8 -5.64 0.10 18.51
C ILE A 8 -5.77 0.75 17.14
N SER A 9 -5.03 1.83 16.94
CA SER A 9 -5.04 2.60 15.70
C SER A 9 -4.61 1.76 14.50
N LEU A 10 -4.93 2.22 13.29
CA LEU A 10 -4.51 1.53 12.07
C LEU A 10 -2.98 1.41 11.97
N GLN A 11 -2.25 2.44 12.41
CA GLN A 11 -0.79 2.44 12.47
C GLN A 11 -0.28 1.33 13.40
N GLU A 12 -0.82 1.24 14.62
CA GLU A 12 -0.42 0.21 15.59
C GLU A 12 -0.75 -1.20 15.08
N GLN A 13 -1.88 -1.39 14.38
CA GLN A 13 -2.21 -2.66 13.74
C GLN A 13 -1.20 -3.01 12.64
N PHE A 14 -0.84 -2.05 11.80
CA PHE A 14 0.16 -2.24 10.76
C PHE A 14 1.52 -2.61 11.33
N GLU A 15 1.98 -1.90 12.37
CA GLU A 15 3.26 -2.17 13.04
C GLU A 15 3.30 -3.58 13.65
N GLN A 16 2.19 -4.04 14.25
CA GLN A 16 2.13 -5.40 14.78
C GLN A 16 2.22 -6.45 13.67
N ILE A 17 1.48 -6.26 12.58
CA ILE A 17 1.39 -7.24 11.49
C ILE A 17 2.68 -7.25 10.65
N ILE A 18 3.29 -6.10 10.37
CA ILE A 18 4.51 -6.03 9.54
C ILE A 18 5.71 -6.71 10.22
N ILE A 19 5.76 -6.73 11.55
CA ILE A 19 6.81 -7.41 12.34
C ILE A 19 6.69 -8.95 12.24
N THR A 20 5.49 -9.47 11.99
CA THR A 20 5.29 -10.93 11.83
C THR A 20 5.91 -11.46 10.53
N ASP A 21 6.11 -10.59 9.53
CA ASP A 21 6.49 -10.92 8.15
C ASP A 21 5.56 -11.95 7.48
N ASP A 22 4.34 -12.14 8.01
CA ASP A 22 3.32 -12.98 7.36
C ASP A 22 2.67 -12.21 6.21
N LYS A 23 3.15 -12.50 5.00
CA LYS A 23 2.68 -11.86 3.76
C LYS A 23 1.19 -12.06 3.50
N LEU A 24 0.60 -13.16 3.94
CA LEU A 24 -0.84 -13.38 3.78
C LEU A 24 -1.63 -12.48 4.72
N GLU A 25 -1.19 -12.39 5.97
CA GLU A 25 -1.81 -11.52 6.96
C GLU A 25 -1.69 -10.03 6.57
N ILE A 26 -0.48 -9.59 6.17
CA ILE A 26 -0.24 -8.22 5.68
C ILE A 26 -1.14 -7.92 4.49
N ARG A 27 -1.20 -8.84 3.52
CA ARG A 27 -2.03 -8.68 2.32
C ARG A 27 -3.50 -8.54 2.68
N ASP A 28 -4.02 -9.42 3.51
CA ASP A 28 -5.43 -9.41 3.88
C ASP A 28 -5.75 -8.14 4.66
N PHE A 29 -4.91 -7.76 5.63
CA PHE A 29 -5.05 -6.51 6.36
C PHE A 29 -5.14 -5.30 5.41
N LEU A 30 -4.15 -5.08 4.53
CA LEU A 30 -4.10 -3.92 3.62
C LEU A 30 -5.27 -3.90 2.62
N ASN A 31 -5.71 -5.06 2.14
CA ASN A 31 -6.80 -5.13 1.17
C ASN A 31 -8.17 -4.78 1.78
N HIS A 32 -8.35 -4.90 3.09
CA HIS A 32 -9.60 -4.60 3.79
C HIS A 32 -9.71 -3.16 4.32
N GLN A 33 -8.64 -2.36 4.25
CA GLN A 33 -8.67 -0.95 4.68
C GLN A 33 -9.30 -0.02 3.63
N ASN A 34 -9.68 1.20 3.99
CA ASN A 34 -10.04 2.18 2.97
C ASN A 34 -8.80 2.64 2.20
N ILE A 35 -8.99 3.00 0.92
CA ILE A 35 -7.88 3.43 0.05
C ILE A 35 -7.20 4.67 0.63
N SER A 36 -7.96 5.63 1.15
CA SER A 36 -7.44 6.82 1.82
C SER A 36 -6.64 6.52 3.08
N ASP A 37 -7.07 5.51 3.85
CA ASP A 37 -6.37 5.10 5.07
C ASP A 37 -5.03 4.45 4.72
N VAL A 38 -4.97 3.63 3.66
CA VAL A 38 -3.69 3.06 3.18
C VAL A 38 -2.79 4.14 2.59
N ALA A 39 -3.32 5.12 1.88
CA ALA A 39 -2.51 6.24 1.40
C ALA A 39 -1.92 7.04 2.57
N GLN A 40 -2.70 7.29 3.63
CA GLN A 40 -2.19 7.90 4.84
C GLN A 40 -1.10 7.03 5.51
N LEU A 41 -1.32 5.71 5.57
CA LEU A 41 -0.32 4.77 6.07
C LEU A 41 0.99 4.84 5.28
N ILE A 42 0.94 4.99 3.96
CA ILE A 42 2.13 5.17 3.11
C ILE A 42 2.82 6.51 3.45
N ASN A 43 2.07 7.61 3.59
CA ASN A 43 2.62 8.91 3.96
C ASN A 43 3.33 8.88 5.32
N ASP A 44 2.78 8.15 6.28
CA ASP A 44 3.31 8.06 7.63
C ASP A 44 4.49 7.07 7.72
N ASN A 45 4.66 6.20 6.72
CA ASN A 45 5.67 5.14 6.68
C ASN A 45 6.45 5.13 5.34
N PRO A 46 7.25 6.18 5.06
CA PRO A 46 7.98 6.32 3.79
C PRO A 46 9.01 5.20 3.52
N ASP A 47 9.49 4.53 4.57
CA ASP A 47 10.39 3.38 4.42
C ASP A 47 9.67 2.11 3.92
N TYR A 48 8.33 2.08 4.01
CA TYR A 48 7.51 0.92 3.69
C TYR A 48 6.64 1.11 2.44
N GLU A 49 6.70 2.24 1.73
CA GLU A 49 5.78 2.54 0.61
C GLU A 49 5.71 1.42 -0.44
N ALA A 50 6.87 1.02 -0.96
CA ALA A 50 6.96 -0.06 -1.95
C ALA A 50 6.52 -1.40 -1.38
N SER A 51 6.83 -1.68 -0.11
CA SER A 51 6.43 -2.91 0.58
C SER A 51 4.92 -2.99 0.79
N ILE A 52 4.28 -1.88 1.18
CA ILE A 52 2.83 -1.78 1.32
C ILE A 52 2.18 -2.08 -0.03
N ILE A 53 2.59 -1.39 -1.09
CA ILE A 53 2.07 -1.60 -2.45
C ILE A 53 2.31 -3.04 -2.94
N ALA A 54 3.49 -3.61 -2.68
CA ALA A 54 3.85 -4.96 -3.14
C ALA A 54 3.02 -6.07 -2.48
N ASN A 55 2.56 -5.87 -1.24
CA ASN A 55 1.78 -6.86 -0.49
C ASN A 55 0.27 -6.77 -0.77
N MET A 56 -0.21 -5.77 -1.50
CA MET A 56 -1.63 -5.65 -1.87
C MET A 56 -2.02 -6.55 -3.06
N SER A 57 -3.32 -6.75 -3.24
CA SER A 57 -3.83 -7.23 -4.54
C SER A 57 -3.63 -6.16 -5.61
N ILE A 58 -3.41 -6.56 -6.87
CA ILE A 58 -3.00 -5.62 -7.92
C ILE A 58 -4.03 -4.49 -8.14
N HIS A 59 -5.31 -4.82 -8.18
CA HIS A 59 -6.40 -3.84 -8.30
C HIS A 59 -6.42 -2.84 -7.14
N ARG A 60 -6.13 -3.31 -5.92
CA ARG A 60 -6.08 -2.48 -4.72
C ARG A 60 -4.83 -1.60 -4.72
N ALA A 61 -3.68 -2.16 -5.06
CA ALA A 61 -2.41 -1.46 -5.22
C ALA A 61 -2.54 -0.31 -6.22
N ALA A 62 -3.11 -0.58 -7.41
CA ALA A 62 -3.35 0.44 -8.43
C ALA A 62 -4.30 1.54 -7.93
N SER A 63 -5.32 1.18 -7.16
CA SER A 63 -6.28 2.16 -6.63
C SER A 63 -5.66 3.09 -5.58
N VAL A 64 -4.81 2.56 -4.70
CA VAL A 64 -4.04 3.37 -3.72
C VAL A 64 -2.98 4.20 -4.44
N PHE A 65 -2.21 3.60 -5.35
CA PHE A 65 -1.14 4.28 -6.08
C PHE A 65 -1.61 5.55 -6.77
N LYS A 66 -2.78 5.53 -7.41
CA LYS A 66 -3.36 6.69 -8.11
C LYS A 66 -3.66 7.89 -7.22
N ILE A 67 -3.88 7.69 -5.92
CA ILE A 67 -4.22 8.79 -5.00
C ILE A 67 -3.01 9.32 -4.23
N LEU A 68 -1.84 8.68 -4.39
CA LEU A 68 -0.59 9.16 -3.83
C LEU A 68 -0.07 10.37 -4.61
N ASP A 69 0.81 11.15 -3.99
CA ASP A 69 1.48 12.21 -4.72
C ASP A 69 2.50 11.67 -5.73
N VAL A 70 2.86 12.51 -6.70
CA VAL A 70 3.76 12.13 -7.81
C VAL A 70 5.16 11.76 -7.32
N THR A 71 5.61 12.29 -6.18
CA THR A 71 6.92 11.98 -5.61
C THR A 71 6.93 10.54 -5.11
N GLN A 72 5.94 10.17 -4.29
CA GLN A 72 5.78 8.82 -3.76
C GLN A 72 5.55 7.81 -4.88
N GLN A 73 4.71 8.13 -5.87
CA GLN A 73 4.51 7.27 -7.03
C GLN A 73 5.83 6.93 -7.73
N LYS A 74 6.70 7.92 -7.94
CA LYS A 74 8.01 7.71 -8.55
C LYS A 74 8.94 6.89 -7.67
N ASP A 75 8.92 7.10 -6.37
CA ASP A 75 9.81 6.39 -5.45
C ASP A 75 9.39 4.92 -5.29
N ILE A 76 8.08 4.65 -5.21
CA ILE A 76 7.51 3.31 -5.29
C ILE A 76 7.92 2.61 -6.59
N VAL A 77 7.75 3.25 -7.74
CA VAL A 77 8.10 2.67 -9.06
C VAL A 77 9.58 2.31 -9.15
N LYS A 78 10.48 3.11 -8.57
CA LYS A 78 11.93 2.84 -8.52
C LYS A 78 12.29 1.71 -7.55
N ALA A 79 11.58 1.60 -6.43
CA ALA A 79 11.87 0.64 -5.37
C ALA A 79 11.26 -0.75 -5.63
N LEU A 80 10.16 -0.82 -6.39
CA LEU A 80 9.53 -2.09 -6.74
C LEU A 80 10.38 -2.92 -7.72
N PRO A 81 10.37 -4.26 -7.60
CA PRO A 81 10.93 -5.13 -8.62
C PRO A 81 10.26 -4.90 -9.98
N SER A 82 11.04 -4.95 -11.07
CA SER A 82 10.55 -4.60 -12.42
C SER A 82 9.27 -5.35 -12.85
N PHE A 83 9.12 -6.61 -12.45
CA PHE A 83 7.92 -7.39 -12.77
C PHE A 83 6.67 -6.86 -12.04
N LYS A 84 6.81 -6.40 -10.78
CA LYS A 84 5.72 -5.78 -10.02
C LYS A 84 5.40 -4.39 -10.53
N THR A 85 6.42 -3.61 -10.88
CA THR A 85 6.23 -2.30 -11.51
C THR A 85 5.42 -2.45 -12.81
N ALA A 86 5.78 -3.40 -13.67
CA ALA A 86 5.05 -3.65 -14.91
C ALA A 86 3.60 -4.09 -14.64
N GLU A 87 3.38 -4.99 -13.66
CA GLU A 87 2.03 -5.41 -13.26
C GLU A 87 1.19 -4.21 -12.79
N LEU A 88 1.76 -3.35 -11.93
CA LEU A 88 1.10 -2.17 -11.38
C LEU A 88 0.75 -1.16 -12.47
N LEU A 89 1.72 -0.81 -13.32
CA LEU A 89 1.52 0.17 -14.39
C LEU A 89 0.52 -0.34 -15.45
N ASN A 90 0.47 -1.65 -15.71
CA ASN A 90 -0.50 -2.23 -16.65
C ASN A 90 -1.94 -2.17 -16.13
N GLU A 91 -2.13 -2.14 -14.81
CA GLU A 91 -3.45 -1.99 -14.16
C GLU A 91 -3.94 -0.53 -14.16
N LEU A 92 -3.05 0.43 -14.40
CA LEU A 92 -3.42 1.84 -14.51
C LEU A 92 -4.13 2.16 -15.84
N PRO A 93 -5.03 3.16 -15.84
CA PRO A 93 -5.51 3.77 -17.07
C PRO A 93 -4.36 4.24 -17.97
N ALA A 94 -4.60 4.27 -19.29
CA ALA A 94 -3.56 4.61 -20.26
C ALA A 94 -2.96 6.01 -20.05
N ASP A 95 -3.78 6.97 -19.60
CA ASP A 95 -3.35 8.34 -19.31
C ASP A 95 -2.36 8.35 -18.13
N ASP A 96 -2.75 7.79 -16.98
CA ASP A 96 -1.93 7.68 -15.76
C ASP A 96 -0.61 6.91 -16.00
N ARG A 97 -0.66 5.86 -16.84
CA ARG A 97 0.53 5.05 -17.18
C ARG A 97 1.56 5.85 -17.99
N THR A 98 1.13 6.79 -18.82
CA THR A 98 2.03 7.52 -19.73
C THR A 98 3.05 8.37 -18.97
N ASP A 99 2.73 8.79 -17.75
CA ASP A 99 3.65 9.55 -16.88
C ASP A 99 4.87 8.74 -16.40
N PHE A 100 4.87 7.41 -16.62
CA PHE A 100 5.91 6.48 -16.18
C PHE A 100 6.62 5.72 -17.32
N LEU A 101 6.29 6.01 -18.59
CA LEU A 101 6.89 5.39 -19.80
C LEU A 101 7.88 6.31 -20.49
#